data_AF-A0A935SSP9-F1
#
_entry.id   AF-A0A935SSP9-F1
#
_cell.length_a   1.000
_cell.length_b   1.000
_cell.length_c   1.000
_cell.angle_alpha   90.00
_cell.angle_beta   90.00
_cell.angle_gamma   90.00
#
_symmetry.space_group_name_H-M   'P 1'
#
loop_
_entity.id
_entity.type
_entity.pdbx_description
1 polymer ?
#
loop_
_entity_poly.entity_id
_entity_poly.type
_entity_poly.pdbx_seq_one_letter_code
_entity_poly.pdbx_strand_id
1 'polypeptide(L)'
;MQRRILIIDDHDDLATSLEEVFSHIGHEVAIVEDRSAAIRLPDVESYDMVITDLDVESTDPVAQLNGDEPTCFPKVAAANPYERIKAFKLCAANFRRDDFDEDELKNMVATVLDYKIRYVDTAETVQDLHENIEFELPSAISLMHIVLEYLMKRVEKLGVVKPEQSNLFVALDEAFVNAVKHGNKFDAKKLVRITAEVSKQEAKFTIEDEGEGFDVNNIPDPLDPTNLFKTSGRGVLFIYNIMDEVKYNDRGNRLTMIKRSEQSTAT
;
A
#
# COMPACT_ATOMS: atom_id res chain seq x y z
N MET A 1 -9.85 -22.60 -3.33
CA MET A 1 -8.88 -23.53 -3.98
C MET A 1 -7.67 -23.63 -3.05
N GLN A 2 -6.85 -24.69 -3.07
CA GLN A 2 -5.62 -24.64 -2.26
C GLN A 2 -4.71 -23.56 -2.86
N ARG A 3 -4.30 -22.58 -2.04
CA ARG A 3 -3.43 -21.45 -2.43
C ARG A 3 -2.12 -21.60 -1.68
N ARG A 4 -1.03 -21.12 -2.27
CA ARG A 4 0.30 -21.11 -1.64
C ARG A 4 0.59 -19.71 -1.14
N ILE A 5 0.79 -19.58 0.16
CA ILE A 5 1.00 -18.30 0.85
C ILE A 5 2.39 -18.32 1.48
N LEU A 6 3.19 -17.30 1.20
CA LEU A 6 4.49 -17.09 1.83
C LEU A 6 4.34 -15.95 2.85
N ILE A 7 4.75 -16.19 4.08
CA ILE A 7 4.80 -15.19 5.14
C ILE A 7 6.27 -14.98 5.51
N ILE A 8 6.72 -13.73 5.46
CA ILE A 8 8.07 -13.32 5.83
C ILE A 8 7.92 -12.36 7.00
N ASP A 9 8.27 -12.83 8.19
CA ASP A 9 8.01 -12.10 9.43
C ASP A 9 9.13 -12.36 10.42
N ASP A 10 9.74 -11.29 10.93
CA ASP A 10 10.75 -11.36 11.98
C ASP A 10 10.13 -11.46 13.39
N HIS A 11 8.79 -11.32 13.50
CA HIS A 11 8.01 -11.47 14.72
C HIS A 11 7.02 -12.63 14.60
N ASP A 12 7.13 -13.60 15.51
CA ASP A 12 6.37 -14.87 15.42
C ASP A 12 4.84 -14.71 15.55
N ASP A 13 4.36 -13.65 16.23
CA ASP A 13 2.94 -13.53 16.60
C ASP A 13 2.00 -13.40 15.39
N LEU A 14 2.34 -12.56 14.40
CA LEU A 14 1.50 -12.35 13.22
C LEU A 14 1.60 -13.56 12.27
N ALA A 15 2.81 -14.07 12.03
CA ALA A 15 3.03 -15.25 11.20
C ALA A 15 2.32 -16.50 11.72
N THR A 16 2.49 -16.85 12.99
CA THR A 16 1.83 -18.00 13.62
C THR A 16 0.30 -17.87 13.52
N SER A 17 -0.24 -16.68 13.79
CA SER A 17 -1.68 -16.43 13.74
C SER A 17 -2.25 -16.57 12.33
N LEU A 18 -1.55 -16.05 11.31
CA LEU A 18 -1.97 -16.18 9.92
C LEU A 18 -1.81 -17.60 9.38
N GLU A 19 -0.76 -18.31 9.79
CA GLU A 19 -0.55 -19.72 9.46
C GLU A 19 -1.71 -20.58 9.95
N GLU A 20 -2.12 -20.42 11.21
CA GLU A 20 -3.25 -21.16 11.79
C GLU A 20 -4.52 -20.93 10.97
N VAL A 21 -4.84 -19.67 10.68
CA VAL A 21 -6.07 -19.30 9.95
C VAL A 21 -6.05 -19.84 8.52
N PHE A 22 -4.99 -19.60 7.76
CA PHE A 22 -4.93 -20.01 6.36
C PHE A 22 -4.81 -21.52 6.18
N SER A 23 -4.07 -22.19 7.06
CA SER A 23 -3.99 -23.66 7.07
C SER A 23 -5.34 -24.28 7.42
N HIS A 24 -6.11 -23.69 8.34
CA HIS A 24 -7.46 -24.16 8.69
C HIS A 24 -8.45 -24.07 7.51
N ILE A 25 -8.30 -23.04 6.67
CA ILE A 25 -9.11 -22.85 5.45
C ILE A 25 -8.64 -23.79 4.31
N GLY A 26 -7.47 -24.43 4.47
CA GLY A 26 -6.95 -25.42 3.53
C GLY A 26 -5.91 -24.87 2.54
N HIS A 27 -5.29 -23.72 2.84
CA HIS A 27 -4.17 -23.20 2.07
C HIS A 27 -2.83 -23.78 2.57
N GLU A 28 -1.83 -23.78 1.70
CA GLU A 28 -0.45 -24.13 2.04
C GLU A 28 0.28 -22.86 2.46
N VAL A 29 0.82 -22.83 3.68
CA VAL A 29 1.55 -21.68 4.22
C VAL A 29 3.01 -22.06 4.41
N ALA A 30 3.91 -21.18 3.99
CA ALA A 30 5.33 -21.25 4.29
C ALA A 30 5.72 -19.99 5.07
N ILE A 31 6.50 -20.14 6.14
CA ILE A 31 7.00 -19.04 6.96
C ILE A 31 8.52 -18.93 6.81
N VAL A 32 9.01 -17.70 6.73
CA VAL A 32 10.43 -17.37 6.73
C VAL A 32 10.69 -16.22 7.70
N GLU A 33 11.68 -16.39 8.57
CA GLU A 33 11.95 -15.45 9.68
C GLU A 33 12.75 -14.20 9.27
N ASP A 34 13.41 -14.21 8.10
CA ASP A 34 14.25 -13.09 7.68
C ASP A 34 14.30 -12.88 6.16
N ARG A 35 14.62 -11.65 5.76
CA ARG A 35 14.73 -11.25 4.35
C ARG A 35 15.80 -12.03 3.59
N SER A 36 16.92 -12.35 4.22
CA SER A 36 18.02 -13.07 3.58
C SER A 36 17.63 -14.50 3.21
N ALA A 37 16.86 -15.16 4.06
CA ALA A 37 16.28 -16.48 3.82
C ALA A 37 15.24 -16.44 2.71
N ALA A 38 14.42 -15.39 2.68
CA ALA A 38 13.40 -15.23 1.65
C ALA A 38 14.01 -15.02 0.25
N ILE A 39 15.10 -14.25 0.12
CA ILE A 39 15.83 -14.07 -1.15
C ILE A 39 16.43 -15.38 -1.67
N ARG A 40 16.78 -16.31 -0.78
CA ARG A 40 17.32 -17.63 -1.16
C ARG A 40 16.25 -18.60 -1.65
N LEU A 41 14.96 -18.27 -1.52
CA LEU A 41 13.89 -19.13 -2.02
C LEU A 41 13.90 -19.13 -3.55
N PRO A 42 14.07 -20.29 -4.20
CA PRO A 42 14.21 -20.37 -5.65
C PRO A 42 12.92 -20.10 -6.43
N ASP A 43 11.77 -19.92 -5.77
CA ASP A 43 10.47 -19.91 -6.43
C ASP A 43 9.41 -19.05 -5.70
N VAL A 44 9.75 -17.80 -5.34
CA VAL A 44 8.80 -16.86 -4.71
C VAL A 44 7.59 -16.58 -5.63
N GLU A 45 7.79 -16.65 -6.95
CA GLU A 45 6.73 -16.44 -7.94
C GLU A 45 5.66 -17.53 -7.94
N SER A 46 5.95 -18.70 -7.39
CA SER A 46 4.97 -19.80 -7.27
C SER A 46 3.96 -19.64 -6.14
N TYR A 47 4.12 -18.63 -5.29
CA TYR A 47 3.16 -18.29 -4.23
C TYR A 47 2.09 -17.34 -4.78
N ASP A 48 0.82 -17.66 -4.52
CA ASP A 48 -0.32 -16.83 -4.91
C ASP A 48 -0.34 -15.50 -4.12
N MET A 49 0.14 -15.53 -2.88
CA MET A 49 0.21 -14.38 -1.98
C MET A 49 1.52 -14.40 -1.19
N VAL A 50 2.16 -13.23 -1.07
CA VAL A 50 3.33 -13.01 -0.24
C VAL A 50 3.02 -11.89 0.75
N ILE A 51 3.22 -12.17 2.03
CA ILE A 51 3.03 -11.25 3.14
C ILE A 51 4.41 -11.00 3.75
N THR A 52 4.78 -9.74 3.91
CA THR A 52 6.04 -9.35 4.54
C THR A 52 5.74 -8.36 5.63
N ASP A 53 6.17 -8.62 6.87
CA ASP A 53 6.22 -7.64 7.95
C ASP A 53 7.62 -7.71 8.55
N LEU A 54 8.45 -6.71 8.29
CA LEU A 54 9.85 -6.72 8.71
C LEU A 54 10.20 -5.40 9.39
N ASP A 55 10.96 -5.47 10.48
CA ASP A 55 11.66 -4.31 10.99
C ASP A 55 12.99 -4.12 10.25
N VAL A 56 13.11 -3.00 9.56
CA VAL A 56 14.29 -2.68 8.77
C VAL A 56 15.14 -1.70 9.56
N GLU A 57 16.31 -2.19 9.99
CA GLU A 57 17.36 -1.32 10.53
C GLU A 57 18.07 -0.59 9.39
N SER A 58 18.30 0.71 9.56
CA SER A 58 18.96 1.57 8.56
C SER A 58 20.36 1.12 8.15
N THR A 59 21.01 0.30 8.99
CA THR A 59 22.33 -0.30 8.76
C THR A 59 22.29 -1.56 7.91
N ASP A 60 21.10 -2.05 7.54
CA ASP A 60 20.94 -3.23 6.71
C ASP A 60 21.49 -2.93 5.30
N PRO A 61 22.52 -3.65 4.79
CA PRO A 61 23.10 -3.45 3.46
C PRO A 61 22.07 -3.51 2.33
N VAL A 62 20.89 -4.05 2.62
CA VAL A 62 19.76 -4.26 1.72
C VAL A 62 18.88 -2.99 1.55
N ALA A 63 19.10 -1.93 2.35
CA ALA A 63 18.49 -0.60 2.14
C ALA A 63 19.07 0.17 0.93
N GLN A 64 20.06 -0.39 0.22
CA GLN A 64 20.76 0.23 -0.91
C GLN A 64 20.67 -0.55 -2.23
N LEU A 65 19.67 -1.41 -2.42
CA LEU A 65 19.64 -2.29 -3.58
C LEU A 65 18.72 -1.79 -4.71
N ASN A 66 19.35 -1.64 -5.88
CA ASN A 66 18.73 -1.22 -7.14
C ASN A 66 18.13 -2.42 -7.89
N GLY A 67 16.84 -2.34 -8.22
CA GLY A 67 16.30 -2.74 -9.52
C GLY A 67 16.02 -4.22 -9.84
N ASP A 68 16.62 -5.21 -9.17
CA ASP A 68 16.58 -6.62 -9.62
C ASP A 68 16.02 -7.65 -8.61
N GLU A 69 15.41 -7.21 -7.49
CA GLU A 69 14.75 -8.12 -6.54
C GLU A 69 13.37 -8.60 -7.03
N PRO A 70 12.90 -9.78 -6.57
CA PRO A 70 11.56 -10.28 -6.88
C PRO A 70 10.49 -9.25 -6.51
N THR A 71 9.50 -9.08 -7.37
CA THR A 71 8.50 -8.01 -7.33
C THR A 71 7.75 -7.88 -5.98
N CYS A 72 7.70 -8.97 -5.21
CA CYS A 72 6.98 -9.06 -3.94
C CYS A 72 7.77 -8.66 -2.67
N PHE A 73 9.02 -8.18 -2.77
CA PHE A 73 9.76 -7.67 -1.59
C PHE A 73 9.58 -6.16 -1.38
N PRO A 74 9.53 -5.67 -0.13
CA PRO A 74 9.39 -4.23 0.15
C PRO A 74 10.62 -3.47 -0.33
N LYS A 75 10.39 -2.34 -0.99
CA LYS A 75 11.44 -1.41 -1.40
C LYS A 75 11.63 -0.38 -0.30
N VAL A 76 12.67 -0.58 0.50
CA VAL A 76 13.00 0.37 1.57
C VAL A 76 13.87 1.47 0.97
N ALA A 77 13.36 2.71 0.96
CA ALA A 77 14.18 3.87 0.67
C ALA A 77 15.09 4.14 1.86
N ALA A 78 16.36 4.50 1.61
CA ALA A 78 17.32 4.85 2.65
C ALA A 78 16.82 6.06 3.45
N ALA A 79 16.19 5.80 4.60
CA ALA A 79 15.88 6.84 5.56
C ALA A 79 17.10 7.13 6.45
N ASN A 80 16.97 8.20 7.25
CA ASN A 80 17.95 8.65 8.21
C ASN A 80 18.47 7.46 9.07
N PRO A 81 19.78 7.29 9.28
CA PRO A 81 20.35 6.15 10.00
C PRO A 81 19.85 5.93 11.43
N TYR A 82 19.09 6.86 12.00
CA TYR A 82 18.54 6.78 13.36
C TYR A 82 17.04 6.46 13.41
N GLU A 83 16.37 6.25 12.27
CA GLU A 83 14.94 5.90 12.23
C GLU A 83 14.75 4.38 12.12
N ARG A 84 13.86 3.84 12.95
CA ARG A 84 13.37 2.46 12.81
C ARG A 84 12.25 2.46 11.77
N ILE A 85 12.46 1.75 10.67
CA ILE A 85 11.47 1.63 9.61
C ILE A 85 10.76 0.29 9.76
N LYS A 86 9.44 0.31 9.94
CA LYS A 86 8.64 -0.90 9.83
C LYS A 86 8.13 -1.04 8.40
N ALA A 87 8.51 -2.11 7.73
CA ALA A 87 8.17 -2.35 6.33
C ALA A 87 7.15 -3.49 6.23
N PHE A 88 5.93 -3.15 5.84
CA PHE A 88 4.88 -4.12 5.54
C PHE A 88 4.63 -4.18 4.03
N LYS A 89 4.49 -5.38 3.48
CA LYS A 89 4.07 -5.59 2.09
C LYS A 89 3.08 -6.74 1.95
N LEU A 90 2.06 -6.53 1.13
CA LEU A 90 1.13 -7.55 0.71
C LEU A 90 1.11 -7.63 -0.82
N CYS A 91 1.64 -8.73 -1.35
CA CYS A 91 1.74 -8.99 -2.78
C CYS A 91 0.79 -10.13 -3.18
N ALA A 92 -0.14 -9.87 -4.09
CA ALA A 92 -1.00 -10.89 -4.70
C ALA A 92 -0.90 -10.85 -6.24
N ALA A 93 0.28 -10.48 -6.76
CA ALA A 93 0.53 -10.34 -8.20
C ALA A 93 0.35 -11.65 -8.97
N ASN A 94 0.66 -12.78 -8.32
CA ASN A 94 0.60 -14.12 -8.90
C ASN A 94 -0.73 -14.83 -8.64
N PHE A 95 -1.69 -14.16 -8.00
CA PHE A 95 -3.02 -14.72 -7.80
C PHE A 95 -3.65 -14.99 -9.17
N ARG A 96 -3.78 -16.27 -9.52
CA ARG A 96 -4.03 -16.73 -10.89
C ARG A 96 -5.22 -16.01 -11.52
N ARG A 97 -4.92 -15.20 -12.54
CA ARG A 97 -5.89 -14.34 -13.25
C ARG A 97 -6.97 -15.11 -14.02
N ASP A 98 -6.73 -16.38 -14.37
CA ASP A 98 -7.70 -17.22 -15.10
C ASP A 98 -8.64 -18.01 -14.17
N ASP A 99 -8.25 -18.18 -12.89
CA ASP A 99 -9.07 -18.73 -11.79
C ASP A 99 -9.26 -17.65 -10.70
N PHE A 100 -9.43 -16.40 -11.13
CA PHE A 100 -9.56 -15.24 -10.24
C PHE A 100 -10.93 -15.24 -9.58
N ASP A 101 -10.96 -15.62 -8.31
CA ASP A 101 -12.09 -15.40 -7.43
C ASP A 101 -11.82 -14.14 -6.61
N GLU A 102 -12.51 -13.05 -6.98
CA GLU A 102 -12.38 -11.75 -6.32
C GLU A 102 -12.77 -11.83 -4.84
N ASP A 103 -13.80 -12.60 -4.49
CA ASP A 103 -14.27 -12.75 -3.12
C ASP A 103 -13.28 -13.58 -2.28
N GLU A 104 -12.69 -14.63 -2.85
CA GLU A 104 -11.61 -15.39 -2.20
C GLU A 104 -10.43 -14.46 -1.84
N LEU A 105 -9.90 -13.73 -2.83
CA LEU A 105 -8.77 -12.82 -2.59
C LEU A 105 -9.15 -11.71 -1.61
N LYS A 106 -10.34 -11.13 -1.77
CA LYS A 106 -10.85 -10.07 -0.89
C LYS A 106 -10.89 -10.54 0.57
N ASN A 107 -11.38 -11.75 0.83
CA ASN A 107 -11.42 -12.30 2.17
C ASN A 107 -10.01 -12.55 2.71
N MET A 108 -9.10 -13.10 1.91
CA MET A 108 -7.71 -13.31 2.31
C MET A 108 -7.03 -11.98 2.68
N VAL A 109 -7.13 -10.96 1.83
CA VAL A 109 -6.57 -9.62 2.09
C VAL A 109 -7.18 -9.01 3.34
N ALA A 110 -8.50 -9.08 3.52
CA ALA A 110 -9.17 -8.58 4.72
C ALA A 110 -8.66 -9.26 6.00
N THR A 111 -8.47 -10.59 5.96
CA THR A 111 -7.90 -11.36 7.08
C THR A 111 -6.49 -10.88 7.41
N VAL A 112 -5.60 -10.75 6.42
CA VAL A 112 -4.22 -10.26 6.66
C VAL A 112 -4.24 -8.91 7.36
N LEU A 113 -5.03 -7.96 6.86
CA LEU A 113 -5.06 -6.60 7.39
C LEU A 113 -5.73 -6.48 8.75
N ASP A 114 -6.76 -7.28 9.03
CA ASP A 114 -7.37 -7.36 10.35
C ASP A 114 -6.40 -7.91 11.40
N TYR A 115 -5.64 -8.96 11.09
CA TYR A 115 -4.60 -9.49 11.98
C TYR A 115 -3.44 -8.48 12.15
N LYS A 116 -2.98 -7.86 11.06
CA LYS A 116 -1.95 -6.82 11.12
C LYS A 116 -2.30 -5.69 12.09
N ILE A 117 -3.56 -5.23 12.10
CA ILE A 117 -4.02 -4.18 13.05
C ILE A 117 -3.99 -4.67 14.51
N ARG A 118 -4.25 -5.96 14.75
CA ARG A 118 -4.34 -6.54 16.11
C ARG A 118 -2.97 -6.82 16.73
N TYR A 119 -2.02 -7.33 15.94
CA TYR A 119 -0.76 -7.89 16.46
C TYR A 119 0.42 -6.92 16.45
N VAL A 120 0.35 -5.80 15.71
CA VAL A 120 1.52 -4.91 15.52
C VAL A 120 1.62 -3.76 16.51
N ASP A 121 0.57 -3.51 17.28
CA ASP A 121 0.42 -2.20 17.91
C ASP A 121 0.30 -2.24 19.42
N THR A 122 1.43 -2.40 20.11
CA THR A 122 1.56 -1.91 21.49
C THR A 122 1.80 -0.40 21.49
N ALA A 123 1.03 0.33 22.30
CA ALA A 123 0.96 1.81 22.28
C ALA A 123 2.31 2.52 22.56
N GLU A 124 3.28 1.83 23.16
CA GLU A 124 4.60 2.40 23.49
C GLU A 124 5.54 2.53 22.28
N THR A 125 5.30 1.79 21.19
CA THR A 125 6.23 1.69 20.04
C THR A 125 5.91 2.67 18.90
N VAL A 126 4.74 3.32 18.93
CA VAL A 126 4.18 4.07 17.79
C VAL A 126 4.73 5.49 17.68
N GLN A 127 5.35 6.03 18.74
CA GLN A 127 5.72 7.45 18.76
C GLN A 127 6.89 7.80 17.82
N ASP A 128 7.83 6.90 17.51
CA ASP A 128 8.94 7.24 16.59
C ASP A 128 9.00 6.31 15.38
N LEU A 129 7.84 5.75 15.01
CA LEU A 129 7.73 4.79 13.93
C LEU A 129 7.58 5.50 12.58
N HIS A 130 8.47 5.17 11.65
CA HIS A 130 8.27 5.39 10.24
C HIS A 130 7.78 4.08 9.63
N GLU A 131 6.57 4.06 9.09
CA GLU A 131 6.00 2.86 8.48
C GLU A 131 6.00 3.00 6.96
N ASN A 132 6.51 1.99 6.27
CA ASN A 132 6.39 1.84 4.83
C ASN A 132 5.46 0.65 4.53
N ILE A 133 4.34 0.93 3.87
CA ILE A 133 3.27 -0.02 3.61
C ILE A 133 3.13 -0.16 2.10
N GLU A 134 3.30 -1.37 1.57
CA GLU A 134 3.19 -1.65 0.15
C GLU A 134 2.08 -2.66 -0.15
N PHE A 135 1.33 -2.41 -1.22
CA PHE A 135 0.37 -3.36 -1.79
C PHE A 135 0.64 -3.51 -3.27
N GLU A 136 0.59 -4.76 -3.75
CA GLU A 136 0.57 -5.07 -5.17
C GLU A 136 -0.55 -6.06 -5.43
N LEU A 137 -1.69 -5.53 -5.85
CA LEU A 137 -2.96 -6.26 -5.90
C LEU A 137 -3.61 -6.17 -7.29
N PRO A 138 -4.40 -7.18 -7.68
CA PRO A 138 -5.28 -7.10 -8.84
C PRO A 138 -6.16 -5.85 -8.84
N SER A 139 -6.44 -5.32 -10.03
CA SER A 139 -7.19 -4.09 -10.21
C SER A 139 -8.68 -4.30 -10.00
N ALA A 140 -9.10 -4.31 -8.73
CA ALA A 140 -10.50 -4.46 -8.32
C ALA A 140 -10.89 -3.42 -7.26
N ILE A 141 -12.03 -2.75 -7.46
CA ILE A 141 -12.51 -1.71 -6.53
C ILE A 141 -12.73 -2.26 -5.12
N SER A 142 -13.26 -3.49 -5.01
CA SER A 142 -13.52 -4.12 -3.71
C SER A 142 -12.25 -4.29 -2.86
N LEU A 143 -11.12 -4.61 -3.49
CA LEU A 143 -9.80 -4.69 -2.84
C LEU A 143 -9.31 -3.30 -2.44
N MET A 144 -9.47 -2.31 -3.32
CA MET A 144 -9.05 -0.94 -3.03
C MET A 144 -9.79 -0.36 -1.81
N HIS A 145 -11.08 -0.67 -1.64
CA HIS A 145 -11.83 -0.23 -0.45
C HIS A 145 -11.26 -0.82 0.86
N ILE A 146 -10.86 -2.10 0.86
CA ILE A 146 -10.26 -2.74 2.05
C ILE A 146 -8.90 -2.10 2.36
N VAL A 147 -8.08 -1.86 1.34
CA VAL A 147 -6.81 -1.16 1.49
C VAL A 147 -7.02 0.26 1.99
N LEU A 148 -8.01 0.98 1.46
CA LEU A 148 -8.38 2.32 1.91
C LEU A 148 -8.70 2.34 3.40
N GLU A 149 -9.61 1.48 3.85
CA GLU A 149 -9.99 1.39 5.27
C GLU A 149 -8.79 1.09 6.17
N TYR A 150 -7.90 0.19 5.74
CA TYR A 150 -6.67 -0.11 6.47
C TYR A 150 -5.74 1.10 6.56
N LEU A 151 -5.45 1.76 5.42
CA LEU A 151 -4.60 2.95 5.39
C LEU A 151 -5.15 4.08 6.27
N MET A 152 -6.47 4.31 6.24
CA MET A 152 -7.11 5.32 7.10
C MET A 152 -6.90 5.02 8.58
N LYS A 153 -7.09 3.76 9.00
CA LYS A 153 -6.84 3.32 10.39
C LYS A 153 -5.38 3.49 10.78
N ARG A 154 -4.43 3.21 9.88
CA ARG A 154 -2.98 3.38 10.14
C ARG A 154 -2.61 4.85 10.32
N VAL A 155 -3.08 5.72 9.43
CA VAL A 155 -2.82 7.17 9.53
C VAL A 155 -3.38 7.76 10.82
N GLU A 156 -4.59 7.35 11.20
CA GLU A 156 -5.22 7.77 12.47
C GLU A 156 -4.39 7.34 13.67
N LYS A 157 -3.93 6.09 13.67
CA LYS A 157 -3.18 5.49 14.77
C LYS A 157 -1.80 6.11 14.97
N LEU A 158 -1.12 6.46 13.87
CA LEU A 158 0.16 7.18 13.90
C LEU A 158 -0.01 8.67 14.25
N GLY A 159 -1.25 9.17 14.31
CA GLY A 159 -1.57 10.52 14.75
C GLY A 159 -1.15 11.62 13.76
N VAL A 160 -0.86 11.25 12.51
CA VAL A 160 -0.39 12.18 11.46
C VAL A 160 -1.50 13.15 11.08
N VAL A 161 -2.69 12.61 10.88
CA VAL A 161 -3.86 13.34 10.42
C VAL A 161 -5.07 12.73 11.09
N LYS A 162 -6.05 13.55 11.48
CA LYS A 162 -7.40 13.04 11.83
C LYS A 162 -8.18 12.78 10.53
N PRO A 163 -8.45 11.52 10.16
CA PRO A 163 -9.16 11.18 8.92
C PRO A 163 -10.44 11.98 8.70
N GLU A 164 -11.28 12.05 9.73
CA GLU A 164 -12.60 12.67 9.68
C GLU A 164 -12.54 14.20 9.51
N GLN A 165 -11.38 14.82 9.78
CA GLN A 165 -11.20 16.26 9.71
C GLN A 165 -10.48 16.72 8.44
N SER A 166 -9.83 15.79 7.72
CA SER A 166 -8.95 16.11 6.59
C SER A 166 -9.52 15.78 5.22
N ASN A 167 -10.69 15.13 5.15
CA ASN A 167 -11.23 14.56 3.90
C ASN A 167 -10.27 13.60 3.18
N LEU A 168 -9.22 13.10 3.86
CA LEU A 168 -8.19 12.25 3.26
C LEU A 168 -8.78 10.99 2.59
N PHE A 169 -9.86 10.45 3.16
CA PHE A 169 -10.62 9.35 2.56
C PHE A 169 -11.04 9.66 1.13
N VAL A 170 -11.56 10.86 0.87
CA VAL A 170 -12.05 11.26 -0.46
C VAL A 170 -10.90 11.34 -1.48
N ALA A 171 -9.74 11.86 -1.08
CA ALA A 171 -8.59 11.94 -1.97
C ALA A 171 -8.04 10.56 -2.34
N LEU A 172 -7.94 9.65 -1.36
CA LEU A 172 -7.47 8.29 -1.60
C LEU A 172 -8.49 7.44 -2.37
N ASP A 173 -9.78 7.54 -2.04
CA ASP A 173 -10.85 6.86 -2.78
C ASP A 173 -10.83 7.25 -4.25
N GLU A 174 -10.74 8.55 -4.52
CA GLU A 174 -10.65 9.06 -5.89
C GLU A 174 -9.36 8.63 -6.60
N ALA A 175 -8.22 8.59 -5.91
CA ALA A 175 -6.98 8.08 -6.48
C ALA A 175 -7.10 6.59 -6.88
N PHE A 176 -7.73 5.76 -6.04
CA PHE A 176 -7.97 4.35 -6.34
C PHE A 176 -8.98 4.14 -7.46
N VAL A 177 -10.07 4.90 -7.48
CA VAL A 177 -11.03 4.89 -8.59
C VAL A 177 -10.33 5.29 -9.88
N ASN A 178 -9.46 6.30 -9.87
CA ASN A 178 -8.69 6.70 -11.05
C ASN A 178 -7.76 5.58 -11.54
N ALA A 179 -7.01 4.94 -10.64
CA ALA A 179 -6.15 3.81 -11.00
C ALA A 179 -6.93 2.62 -11.60
N VAL A 180 -8.02 2.19 -10.95
CA VAL A 180 -8.79 1.00 -11.37
C VAL A 180 -9.65 1.27 -12.61
N LYS A 181 -10.49 2.31 -12.57
CA LYS A 181 -11.46 2.61 -13.63
C LYS A 181 -10.83 3.33 -14.81
N HIS A 182 -9.98 4.32 -14.55
CA HIS A 182 -9.46 5.19 -15.59
C HIS A 182 -8.12 4.71 -16.14
N GLY A 183 -7.21 4.25 -15.29
CA GLY A 183 -5.94 3.66 -15.68
C GLY A 183 -6.13 2.25 -16.26
N ASN A 184 -6.51 1.31 -15.41
CA ASN A 184 -6.61 -0.11 -15.77
C ASN A 184 -7.91 -0.51 -16.48
N LYS A 185 -8.91 0.38 -16.58
CA LYS A 185 -10.18 0.12 -17.27
C LYS A 185 -10.97 -1.07 -16.71
N PHE A 186 -10.91 -1.27 -15.39
CA PHE A 186 -11.49 -2.44 -14.71
C PHE A 186 -10.92 -3.80 -15.16
N ASP A 187 -9.71 -3.79 -15.74
CA ASP A 187 -9.04 -5.03 -16.08
C ASP A 187 -8.42 -5.65 -14.84
N ALA A 188 -9.10 -6.64 -14.25
CA ALA A 188 -8.59 -7.41 -13.11
C ALA A 188 -7.30 -8.19 -13.43
N LYS A 189 -6.95 -8.33 -14.72
CA LYS A 189 -5.63 -8.82 -15.16
C LYS A 189 -4.56 -7.74 -15.13
N LYS A 190 -4.81 -6.58 -14.54
CA LYS A 190 -3.78 -5.59 -14.26
C LYS A 190 -3.62 -5.42 -12.77
N LEU A 191 -2.48 -4.90 -12.37
CA LEU A 191 -2.16 -4.61 -10.98
C LEU A 191 -2.34 -3.12 -10.68
N VAL A 192 -2.63 -2.84 -9.42
CA VAL A 192 -2.47 -1.52 -8.83
C VAL A 192 -1.39 -1.66 -7.74
N ARG A 193 -0.36 -0.84 -7.84
CA ARG A 193 0.71 -0.75 -6.85
C ARG A 193 0.44 0.45 -5.96
N ILE A 194 0.46 0.23 -4.65
CA ILE A 194 0.15 1.24 -3.65
C ILE A 194 1.30 1.25 -2.66
N THR A 195 1.84 2.43 -2.38
CA THR A 195 2.84 2.65 -1.34
C THR A 195 2.33 3.73 -0.41
N ALA A 196 2.41 3.51 0.89
CA ALA A 196 2.17 4.53 1.90
C ALA A 196 3.38 4.62 2.82
N GLU A 197 4.01 5.79 2.84
CA GLU A 197 5.09 6.15 3.76
C GLU A 197 4.45 7.06 4.83
N VAL A 198 4.32 6.57 6.05
CA VAL A 198 3.60 7.24 7.12
C VAL A 198 4.53 7.48 8.30
N SER A 199 4.61 8.74 8.72
CA SER A 199 5.39 9.21 9.87
C SER A 199 4.59 10.26 10.63
N LYS A 200 5.02 10.65 11.84
CA LYS A 200 4.38 11.75 12.58
C LYS A 200 4.28 13.08 11.81
N GLN A 201 5.17 13.32 10.85
CA GLN A 201 5.25 14.59 10.13
C GLN A 201 4.35 14.61 8.89
N GLU A 202 4.28 13.49 8.18
CA GLU A 202 3.52 13.39 6.94
C GLU A 202 3.11 11.96 6.61
N ALA A 203 2.03 11.86 5.83
CA ALA A 203 1.56 10.66 5.18
C ALA A 203 1.67 10.87 3.66
N LYS A 204 2.54 10.10 3.03
CA LYS A 204 2.79 10.12 1.60
C LYS A 204 2.23 8.84 0.98
N PHE A 205 1.42 9.01 -0.05
CA PHE A 205 0.80 7.91 -0.77
C PHE A 205 1.26 7.94 -2.22
N THR A 206 1.61 6.78 -2.76
CA THR A 206 1.88 6.60 -4.19
C THR A 206 0.97 5.50 -4.72
N ILE A 207 0.16 5.82 -5.73
CA ILE A 207 -0.73 4.90 -6.41
C ILE A 207 -0.30 4.81 -7.86
N GLU A 208 -0.05 3.61 -8.36
CA GLU A 208 0.37 3.35 -9.73
C GLU A 208 -0.48 2.26 -10.38
N ASP A 209 -0.96 2.55 -11.59
CA ASP A 209 -1.68 1.62 -12.45
C ASP A 209 -0.86 1.21 -13.69
N GLU A 210 -1.34 0.19 -14.41
CA GLU A 210 -0.71 -0.35 -15.63
C GLU A 210 -1.41 0.17 -16.91
N GLY A 211 -2.15 1.28 -16.79
CA GLY A 211 -2.77 2.00 -17.88
C GLY A 211 -1.78 2.79 -18.71
N GLU A 212 -2.24 3.35 -19.82
CA GLU A 212 -1.43 4.21 -20.69
C GLU A 212 -1.08 5.54 -20.00
N GLY A 213 -1.80 5.89 -18.94
CA GLY A 213 -1.72 7.18 -18.26
C GLY A 213 -2.48 8.27 -19.02
N PHE A 214 -2.22 9.52 -18.67
CA PHE A 214 -2.87 10.69 -19.29
C PHE A 214 -1.95 11.90 -19.29
N ASP A 215 -2.22 12.88 -20.14
CA ASP A 215 -1.44 14.11 -20.20
C ASP A 215 -1.70 14.99 -18.98
N VAL A 216 -0.75 14.98 -18.05
CA VAL A 216 -0.76 15.75 -16.80
C VAL A 216 -0.79 17.26 -17.07
N ASN A 217 -0.23 17.72 -18.19
CA ASN A 217 -0.21 19.15 -18.54
C ASN A 217 -1.59 19.69 -18.93
N ASN A 218 -2.53 18.79 -19.23
CA ASN A 218 -3.89 19.12 -19.59
C ASN A 218 -4.86 19.03 -18.39
N ILE A 219 -4.34 18.79 -17.18
CA ILE A 219 -5.13 18.90 -15.95
C ILE A 219 -5.58 20.36 -15.81
N PRO A 220 -6.90 20.63 -15.80
CA PRO A 220 -7.39 21.99 -15.61
C PRO A 220 -6.92 22.53 -14.25
N ASP A 221 -6.55 23.82 -14.21
CA ASP A 221 -6.10 24.47 -12.98
C ASP A 221 -7.11 24.22 -11.84
N PRO A 222 -6.71 23.55 -10.75
CA PRO A 222 -7.61 23.21 -9.67
C PRO A 222 -8.10 24.43 -8.88
N LEU A 223 -7.40 25.55 -8.97
CA LEU A 223 -7.73 26.81 -8.32
C LEU A 223 -8.67 27.70 -9.17
N ASP A 224 -8.93 27.33 -10.43
CA ASP A 224 -9.82 28.09 -11.31
C ASP A 224 -11.30 27.81 -10.96
N PRO A 225 -12.08 28.83 -10.53
CA PRO A 225 -13.48 28.66 -10.16
C PRO A 225 -14.37 28.14 -11.30
N THR A 226 -13.96 28.29 -12.56
CA THR A 226 -14.71 27.80 -13.71
C THR A 226 -14.66 26.28 -13.85
N ASN A 227 -13.63 25.62 -13.28
CA ASN A 227 -13.49 24.17 -13.28
C ASN A 227 -14.41 23.49 -12.25
N LEU A 228 -14.87 24.20 -11.21
CA LEU A 228 -15.83 23.71 -10.20
C LEU A 228 -17.18 23.27 -10.82
N PHE A 229 -17.56 23.85 -11.97
CA PHE A 229 -18.85 23.59 -12.61
C PHE A 229 -18.82 22.49 -13.69
N LYS A 230 -17.65 21.93 -14.03
CA LYS A 230 -17.53 20.84 -15.01
C LYS A 230 -18.05 19.52 -14.43
N THR A 231 -18.72 18.69 -15.24
CA THR A 231 -19.35 17.42 -14.82
C THR A 231 -18.41 16.21 -14.86
N SER A 232 -17.22 16.36 -15.44
CA SER A 232 -16.15 15.35 -15.50
C SER A 232 -14.82 15.95 -15.07
N GLY A 233 -13.90 15.14 -14.53
CA GLY A 233 -12.60 15.61 -14.05
C GLY A 233 -12.58 16.23 -12.65
N ARG A 234 -13.69 16.17 -11.90
CA ARG A 234 -13.76 16.67 -10.51
C ARG A 234 -12.88 15.90 -9.54
N GLY A 235 -12.66 14.62 -9.82
CA GLY A 235 -11.88 13.75 -8.97
C GLY A 235 -10.47 14.29 -8.67
N VAL A 236 -9.76 14.62 -9.74
CA VAL A 236 -8.44 15.23 -9.66
C VAL A 236 -8.50 16.54 -8.85
N LEU A 237 -9.54 17.36 -9.02
CA LEU A 237 -9.72 18.59 -8.23
C LEU A 237 -9.86 18.32 -6.72
N PHE A 238 -10.56 17.25 -6.32
CA PHE A 238 -10.65 16.89 -4.90
C PHE A 238 -9.29 16.54 -4.33
N ILE A 239 -8.49 15.76 -5.07
CA ILE A 239 -7.13 15.39 -4.68
C ILE A 239 -6.27 16.65 -4.45
N TYR A 240 -6.25 17.58 -5.40
CA TYR A 240 -5.50 18.84 -5.29
C TYR A 240 -5.98 19.76 -4.15
N ASN A 241 -7.27 19.72 -3.81
CA ASN A 241 -7.82 20.55 -2.73
C ASN A 241 -7.58 19.95 -1.33
N ILE A 242 -7.39 18.64 -1.23
CA ILE A 242 -7.28 17.92 0.04
C ILE A 242 -5.82 17.71 0.44
N MET A 243 -4.98 17.35 -0.53
CA MET A 243 -3.57 17.01 -0.32
C MET A 243 -2.70 18.26 -0.38
N ASP A 244 -1.60 18.27 0.37
CA ASP A 244 -0.70 19.44 0.41
C ASP A 244 0.28 19.44 -0.76
N GLU A 245 0.66 18.25 -1.25
CA GLU A 245 1.39 18.09 -2.51
C GLU A 245 0.78 16.97 -3.35
N VAL A 246 0.78 17.18 -4.67
CA VAL A 246 0.27 16.23 -5.65
C VAL A 246 1.19 16.26 -6.86
N LYS A 247 1.70 15.09 -7.25
CA LYS A 247 2.59 14.93 -8.39
C LYS A 247 2.24 13.68 -9.17
N TYR A 248 2.09 13.83 -10.47
CA TYR A 248 2.05 12.69 -11.38
C TYR A 248 3.42 12.46 -12.02
N ASN A 249 3.71 11.22 -12.43
CA ASN A 249 4.84 10.95 -13.32
C ASN A 249 4.56 11.45 -14.75
N ASP A 250 5.59 11.48 -15.60
CA ASP A 250 5.47 11.98 -16.99
C ASP A 250 4.44 11.21 -17.83
N ARG A 251 4.25 9.92 -17.53
CA ARG A 251 3.24 9.08 -18.18
C ARG A 251 1.82 9.39 -17.69
N GLY A 252 1.65 9.89 -16.48
CA GLY A 252 0.34 10.13 -15.85
C GLY A 252 -0.35 8.87 -15.30
N ASN A 253 0.37 7.77 -15.09
CA ASN A 253 -0.17 6.53 -14.52
C ASN A 253 0.33 6.25 -13.08
N ARG A 254 1.12 7.17 -12.52
CA ARG A 254 1.57 7.13 -11.13
C ARG A 254 1.30 8.48 -10.49
N LEU A 255 0.54 8.44 -9.39
CA LEU A 255 0.17 9.58 -8.58
C LEU A 255 0.86 9.48 -7.22
N THR A 256 1.64 10.50 -6.86
CA THR A 256 2.19 10.69 -5.52
C THR A 256 1.50 11.88 -4.85
N MET A 257 1.02 11.68 -3.63
CA MET A 257 0.29 12.68 -2.85
C MET A 257 0.86 12.73 -1.43
N ILE A 258 1.01 13.93 -0.87
CA ILE A 258 1.52 14.12 0.50
C ILE A 258 0.52 14.92 1.30
N LYS A 259 0.23 14.43 2.52
CA LYS A 259 -0.50 15.17 3.54
C LYS A 259 0.39 15.33 4.77
N ARG A 260 0.58 16.56 5.21
CA ARG A 260 1.39 16.92 6.38
C ARG A 260 0.53 17.02 7.62
N SER A 261 1.15 16.74 8.76
CA SER A 261 0.55 16.96 10.07
C SER A 261 0.35 18.46 10.31
N GLU A 262 -0.80 18.84 10.89
CA GLU A 262 -1.08 20.23 11.29
C GLU A 262 -0.05 20.75 12.32
N GLN A 263 0.62 19.84 13.05
CA GLN A 263 1.66 20.21 14.01
C GLN A 263 2.97 20.67 13.32
N SER A 264 3.20 20.29 12.06
CA SER A 264 4.41 20.64 11.31
C SER A 264 4.36 22.04 10.70
N THR A 265 3.17 22.65 10.56
CA THR A 265 3.01 24.02 10.05
C THR A 265 3.23 25.12 11.09
N ALA A 266 3.51 24.75 12.34
CA ALA A 266 3.83 25.68 13.42
C ALA A 266 5.35 25.77 13.65
N THR A 267 6.10 26.32 12.68
CA THR A 267 7.49 26.76 12.88
C THR A 267 7.78 27.92 11.94
#